data_AF-A0A3D0UI70-F1
#
_entry.id   AF-A0A3D0UI70-F1
#
_cell.length_a   1.000
_cell.length_b   1.000
_cell.length_c   1.000
_cell.angle_alpha   90.00
_cell.angle_beta   90.00
_cell.angle_gamma   90.00
#
_symmetry.space_group_name_H-M   'P 1'
#
loop_
_entity.id
_entity.type
_entity.pdbx_description
1 polymer ?
#
loop_
_entity_poly.entity_id
_entity_poly.type
_entity_poly.pdbx_seq_one_letter_code
_entity_poly.pdbx_strand_id
1 'polypeptide(L)'
;MVGLQVLCASILALLLGLAALLAGYRLFLLLLPIWGFFAGFFIGATVITLLLGDGFLMTVTGWVVGFILGLIFAILSYLFYFIGVAIVAGSIGYALGAGLIYAIIPDANLIAFVVGLISAIIVAGITLVLNLQKWVIIAITALGGSTAILTSILLFFGRIELTDLGTNPVQPVIQDSWFWFIFWVLLAAIGIAAQAATTQAYVLEAPDSGRAW
;
A
#
# COMPACT_ATOMS: atom_id res chain seq x y z
N MET A 1 -7.14 -8.99 -31.22
CA MET A 1 -6.17 -7.88 -31.36
C MET A 1 -6.19 -7.11 -30.05
N VAL A 2 -5.03 -6.81 -29.45
CA VAL A 2 -4.97 -6.02 -28.21
C VAL A 2 -5.39 -4.59 -28.54
N GLY A 3 -6.42 -4.08 -27.87
CA GLY A 3 -6.88 -2.70 -28.07
C GLY A 3 -5.83 -1.69 -27.56
N LEU A 4 -5.75 -0.52 -28.20
CA LEU A 4 -4.80 0.55 -27.82
C LEU A 4 -4.87 0.91 -26.32
N GLN A 5 -6.07 0.89 -25.75
CA GLN A 5 -6.30 1.16 -24.32
C GLN A 5 -5.61 0.11 -23.42
N VAL A 6 -5.70 -1.17 -23.77
CA VAL A 6 -5.07 -2.28 -23.03
C VAL A 6 -3.55 -2.18 -23.13
N LEU A 7 -3.04 -1.84 -24.32
CA LEU A 7 -1.62 -1.62 -24.54
C LEU A 7 -1.09 -0.45 -23.66
N CYS A 8 -1.77 0.69 -23.67
CA CYS A 8 -1.38 1.83 -22.84
C CYS A 8 -1.44 1.50 -21.34
N ALA A 9 -2.54 0.87 -20.89
CA ALA A 9 -2.72 0.52 -19.49
C ALA A 9 -1.67 -0.49 -19.00
N SER A 10 -1.37 -1.53 -19.79
CA SER A 10 -0.34 -2.51 -19.44
C SER A 10 1.05 -1.88 -19.39
N ILE A 11 1.43 -1.03 -20.36
CA ILE A 11 2.72 -0.32 -20.32
C ILE A 11 2.82 0.59 -19.09
N LEU A 12 1.78 1.37 -18.78
CA LEU A 12 1.77 2.24 -17.60
C LEU A 12 1.88 1.43 -16.31
N ALA A 13 1.11 0.35 -16.17
CA ALA A 13 1.17 -0.54 -15.01
C ALA A 13 2.55 -1.19 -14.87
N LEU A 14 3.21 -1.56 -15.98
CA LEU A 14 4.56 -2.11 -15.96
C LEU A 14 5.58 -1.07 -15.48
N LEU A 15 5.54 0.15 -16.02
CA LEU A 15 6.46 1.22 -15.67
C LEU A 15 6.32 1.63 -14.20
N LEU A 16 5.08 1.85 -13.76
CA LEU A 16 4.78 2.16 -12.35
C LEU A 16 5.15 1.00 -11.44
N GLY A 17 4.88 -0.23 -11.87
CA GLY A 17 5.23 -1.44 -11.14
C GLY A 17 6.73 -1.61 -10.95
N LEU A 18 7.53 -1.41 -12.01
CA LEU A 18 8.99 -1.44 -11.94
C LEU A 18 9.53 -0.31 -11.06
N ALA A 19 8.98 0.91 -11.19
CA ALA A 19 9.37 2.04 -10.36
C ALA A 19 9.10 1.77 -8.88
N ALA A 20 7.93 1.20 -8.54
CA ALA A 20 7.59 0.82 -7.17
C ALA A 20 8.44 -0.36 -6.67
N LEU A 21 8.70 -1.36 -7.52
CA LEU A 21 9.47 -2.56 -7.17
C LEU A 21 10.93 -2.23 -6.85
N LEU A 22 11.56 -1.34 -7.63
CA LEU A 22 13.00 -1.08 -7.55
C LEU A 22 13.36 0.24 -6.87
N ALA A 23 12.53 1.27 -7.01
CA ALA A 23 12.76 2.61 -6.46
C ALA A 23 11.72 3.00 -5.39
N GLY A 24 10.91 2.05 -4.94
CA GLY A 24 9.81 2.24 -4.00
C GLY A 24 10.19 3.06 -2.77
N TYR A 25 11.26 2.69 -2.07
CA TYR A 25 11.74 3.41 -0.90
C TYR A 25 12.01 4.91 -1.15
N ARG A 26 12.56 5.26 -2.32
CA ARG A 26 12.86 6.67 -2.67
C ARG A 26 11.59 7.44 -3.03
N LEU A 27 10.69 6.79 -3.76
CA LEU A 27 9.40 7.37 -4.17
C LEU A 27 8.42 7.48 -3.00
N PHE A 28 8.66 6.72 -1.92
CA PHE A 28 7.74 6.62 -0.80
C PHE A 28 7.46 7.97 -0.12
N LEU A 29 8.44 8.89 -0.08
CA LEU A 29 8.23 10.24 0.46
C LEU A 29 7.13 11.01 -0.29
N LEU A 30 7.02 10.82 -1.61
CA LEU A 30 5.96 11.41 -2.43
C LEU A 30 4.62 10.69 -2.23
N LEU A 31 4.67 9.37 -2.00
CA LEU A 31 3.48 8.54 -1.83
C LEU A 31 2.85 8.69 -0.43
N LEU A 32 3.61 9.10 0.58
CA LEU A 32 3.14 9.24 1.96
C LEU A 32 1.91 10.16 2.12
N PRO A 33 1.91 11.41 1.60
CA PRO A 33 0.74 12.28 1.68
C PRO A 33 -0.47 11.71 0.93
N ILE A 34 -0.22 11.07 -0.21
CA ILE A 34 -1.27 10.43 -1.02
C ILE A 34 -1.89 9.27 -0.24
N TRP A 35 -1.08 8.44 0.41
CA TRP A 35 -1.58 7.34 1.23
C TRP A 35 -2.33 7.85 2.46
N GLY A 36 -1.77 8.88 3.12
CA GLY A 36 -2.42 9.58 4.23
C GLY A 36 -3.80 10.08 3.84
N PHE A 37 -3.92 10.69 2.66
CA PHE A 37 -5.20 11.14 2.12
C PHE A 37 -6.22 10.01 2.04
N PHE A 38 -5.89 8.89 1.40
CA PHE A 38 -6.83 7.79 1.24
C PHE A 38 -7.17 7.11 2.57
N ALA A 39 -6.20 6.96 3.48
CA ALA A 39 -6.45 6.42 4.80
C ALA A 39 -7.41 7.31 5.62
N GLY A 40 -7.16 8.63 5.65
CA GLY A 40 -8.03 9.59 6.33
C GLY A 40 -9.42 9.66 5.70
N PHE A 41 -9.49 9.63 4.37
CA PHE A 41 -10.75 9.59 3.62
C PHE A 41 -11.56 8.35 3.93
N PHE A 42 -10.91 7.18 3.91
CA PHE A 42 -11.54 5.91 4.23
C PHE A 42 -12.11 5.90 5.65
N ILE A 43 -11.33 6.34 6.65
CA ILE A 43 -11.79 6.42 8.04
C ILE A 43 -12.97 7.40 8.16
N GLY A 44 -12.85 8.59 7.58
CA GLY A 44 -13.90 9.62 7.65
C GLY A 44 -15.21 9.18 7.04
N ALA A 45 -15.15 8.61 5.83
CA ALA A 45 -16.33 8.08 5.16
C ALA A 45 -16.94 6.89 5.92
N THR A 46 -16.10 5.96 6.41
CA THR A 46 -16.56 4.78 7.16
C THR A 46 -17.25 5.17 8.47
N VAL A 47 -16.73 6.16 9.20
CA VAL A 47 -17.37 6.66 10.42
C VAL A 47 -18.77 7.20 10.11
N ILE A 48 -18.94 7.96 9.04
CA ILE A 48 -20.27 8.46 8.65
C ILE A 48 -21.21 7.32 8.23
N THR A 49 -20.71 6.33 7.50
CA THR A 49 -21.46 5.12 7.16
C THR A 49 -21.94 4.39 8.42
N LEU A 50 -21.08 4.22 9.42
CA LEU A 50 -21.46 3.56 10.69
C LEU A 50 -22.45 4.38 11.53
N LEU A 51 -22.35 5.72 11.49
CA LEU A 51 -23.25 6.61 12.24
C LEU A 51 -24.64 6.72 11.60
N LEU A 52 -24.71 6.75 10.27
CA LEU A 52 -25.97 6.90 9.53
C LEU A 52 -26.64 5.57 9.21
N GLY A 53 -25.89 4.46 9.22
CA GLY A 53 -26.40 3.14 8.84
C GLY A 53 -26.60 2.98 7.32
N ASP A 54 -26.06 3.88 6.52
CA ASP A 54 -26.11 3.85 5.05
C ASP A 54 -24.93 3.07 4.46
N GLY A 55 -24.84 2.99 3.13
CA GLY A 55 -23.68 2.43 2.42
C GLY A 55 -22.47 3.37 2.36
N PHE A 56 -21.29 2.82 2.08
CA PHE A 56 -20.05 3.60 1.90
C PHE A 56 -20.21 4.60 0.75
N LEU A 57 -19.95 5.89 1.04
CA LEU A 57 -20.07 7.01 0.08
C LEU A 57 -21.47 7.22 -0.55
N MET A 58 -22.52 6.71 0.08
CA MET A 58 -23.91 6.93 -0.35
C MET A 58 -24.43 8.34 -0.02
N THR A 59 -23.77 9.05 0.90
CA THR A 59 -24.21 10.37 1.38
C THR A 59 -23.17 11.44 1.08
N VAL A 60 -23.64 12.65 0.76
CA VAL A 60 -22.78 13.84 0.57
C VAL A 60 -21.94 14.10 1.84
N THR A 61 -22.52 13.87 3.02
CA THR A 61 -21.82 13.99 4.30
C THR A 61 -20.61 13.06 4.39
N GLY A 62 -20.73 11.80 3.94
CA GLY A 62 -19.63 10.84 3.91
C GLY A 62 -18.48 11.31 3.02
N TRP A 63 -18.80 11.85 1.84
CA TRP A 63 -17.81 12.46 0.95
C TRP A 63 -17.10 13.65 1.60
N VAL A 64 -17.85 14.61 2.14
CA VAL A 64 -17.30 15.84 2.73
C VAL A 64 -16.39 15.51 3.92
N VAL A 65 -16.85 14.67 4.84
CA VAL A 65 -16.07 14.28 6.03
C VAL A 65 -14.85 13.46 5.62
N GLY A 66 -15.00 12.55 4.66
CA GLY A 66 -13.88 11.82 4.05
C GLY A 66 -12.82 12.78 3.49
N PHE A 67 -13.21 13.75 2.65
CA PHE A 67 -12.24 14.69 2.06
C PHE A 67 -11.52 15.54 3.11
N ILE A 68 -12.25 16.02 4.13
CA ILE A 68 -11.66 16.82 5.22
C ILE A 68 -10.63 15.99 5.98
N LEU A 69 -10.99 14.78 6.42
CA LEU A 69 -10.07 13.90 7.16
C LEU A 69 -8.91 13.42 6.29
N GLY A 70 -9.16 13.13 5.01
CA GLY A 70 -8.13 12.80 4.04
C GLY A 70 -7.12 13.94 3.92
N LEU A 71 -7.57 15.18 3.72
CA LEU A 71 -6.65 16.32 3.60
C LEU A 71 -5.82 16.53 4.87
N ILE A 72 -6.44 16.40 6.05
CA ILE A 72 -5.72 16.49 7.34
C ILE A 72 -4.62 15.42 7.41
N PHE A 73 -4.94 14.16 7.10
CA PHE A 73 -3.96 13.07 7.15
C PHE A 73 -2.87 13.21 6.09
N ALA A 74 -3.19 13.75 4.91
CA ALA A 74 -2.22 14.04 3.86
C ALA A 74 -1.20 15.08 4.33
N ILE A 75 -1.68 16.18 4.91
CA ILE A 75 -0.83 17.25 5.45
C ILE A 75 0.03 16.72 6.60
N LEU A 76 -0.56 15.95 7.53
CA LEU A 76 0.18 15.35 8.64
C LEU A 76 1.25 14.37 8.16
N SER A 77 0.94 13.55 7.15
CA SER A 77 1.89 12.60 6.58
C SER A 77 3.02 13.29 5.82
N TYR A 78 2.74 14.45 5.20
CA TYR A 78 3.73 15.29 4.54
C TYR A 78 4.66 15.98 5.55
N LEU A 79 4.08 16.59 6.59
CA LEU A 79 4.83 17.37 7.57
C LEU A 79 5.63 16.48 8.54
N PHE A 80 5.07 15.32 8.89
CA PHE A 80 5.66 14.40 9.85
C PHE A 80 5.81 13.00 9.25
N TYR A 81 7.02 12.69 8.78
CA TYR A 81 7.36 11.37 8.24
C TYR A 81 6.93 10.21 9.16
N PHE A 82 7.11 10.36 10.47
CA PHE A 82 6.71 9.36 11.47
C PHE A 82 5.21 9.07 11.44
N ILE A 83 4.37 10.09 11.28
CA ILE A 83 2.91 9.94 11.19
C ILE A 83 2.55 9.22 9.89
N GLY A 84 3.17 9.60 8.78
CA GLY A 84 2.96 8.92 7.49
C GLY A 84 3.26 7.43 7.56
N VAL A 85 4.41 7.05 8.15
CA VAL A 85 4.76 5.64 8.35
C VAL A 85 3.77 4.93 9.27
N ALA A 86 3.36 5.58 10.36
CA ALA A 86 2.37 5.03 11.28
C ALA A 86 1.02 4.78 10.59
N ILE A 87 0.56 5.69 9.72
CA ILE A 87 -0.67 5.52 8.95
C ILE A 87 -0.56 4.34 7.99
N VAL A 88 0.57 4.21 7.30
CA VAL A 88 0.79 3.11 6.35
C VAL A 88 0.84 1.76 7.08
N ALA A 89 1.62 1.65 8.15
CA ALA A 89 1.67 0.44 8.98
C ALA A 89 0.30 0.14 9.62
N GLY A 90 -0.38 1.18 10.10
CA GLY A 90 -1.72 1.09 10.66
C GLY A 90 -2.74 0.63 9.62
N SER A 91 -2.61 1.02 8.35
CA SER A 91 -3.49 0.54 7.27
C SER A 91 -3.38 -0.98 7.08
N ILE A 92 -2.17 -1.53 7.22
CA ILE A 92 -1.96 -2.99 7.20
C ILE A 92 -2.61 -3.64 8.43
N GLY A 93 -2.35 -3.08 9.62
CA GLY A 93 -2.96 -3.57 10.85
C GLY A 93 -4.49 -3.55 10.78
N TYR A 94 -5.07 -2.49 10.24
CA TYR A 94 -6.51 -2.39 9.98
C TYR A 94 -6.99 -3.47 9.03
N ALA A 95 -6.36 -3.63 7.86
CA ALA A 95 -6.75 -4.63 6.87
C ALA A 95 -6.72 -6.06 7.45
N LEU A 96 -5.70 -6.39 8.26
CA LEU A 96 -5.61 -7.68 8.93
C LEU A 96 -6.69 -7.83 10.00
N GLY A 97 -6.87 -6.85 10.87
CA GLY A 97 -7.83 -6.91 11.98
C GLY A 97 -9.27 -6.97 11.49
N ALA A 98 -9.65 -6.05 10.60
CA ALA A 98 -10.97 -6.03 9.99
C ALA A 98 -11.21 -7.25 9.10
N GLY A 99 -10.21 -7.63 8.29
CA GLY A 99 -10.30 -8.79 7.40
C GLY A 99 -10.52 -10.10 8.14
N LEU A 100 -9.88 -10.31 9.30
CA LEU A 100 -10.13 -11.47 10.16
C LEU A 100 -11.55 -11.49 10.71
N ILE A 101 -12.10 -10.34 11.09
CA ILE A 101 -13.50 -10.28 11.54
C ILE A 101 -14.44 -10.60 10.38
N TYR A 102 -14.25 -10.01 9.20
CA TYR A 102 -15.09 -10.29 8.04
C TYR A 102 -14.99 -11.74 7.56
N ALA A 103 -13.86 -12.41 7.78
CA ALA A 103 -13.70 -13.84 7.46
C ALA A 103 -14.56 -14.75 8.36
N ILE A 104 -14.84 -14.33 9.59
CA ILE A 104 -15.64 -15.09 10.56
C ILE A 104 -17.11 -14.63 10.54
N ILE A 105 -17.32 -13.32 10.45
CA ILE A 105 -18.62 -12.65 10.51
C ILE A 105 -18.69 -11.58 9.40
N PRO A 106 -19.18 -11.93 8.19
CA PRO A 106 -19.14 -11.06 7.01
C PRO A 106 -19.85 -9.71 7.16
N ASP A 107 -20.90 -9.63 7.99
CA ASP A 107 -21.75 -8.43 8.10
C ASP A 107 -21.44 -7.58 9.34
N ALA A 108 -20.40 -7.91 10.10
CA ALA A 108 -20.09 -7.27 11.38
C ALA A 108 -19.33 -5.94 11.24
N ASN A 109 -19.88 -4.98 10.49
CA ASN A 109 -19.22 -3.72 10.11
C ASN A 109 -18.62 -2.94 11.30
N LEU A 110 -19.39 -2.74 12.37
CA LEU A 110 -18.92 -2.00 13.55
C LEU A 110 -17.80 -2.75 14.28
N ILE A 111 -17.94 -4.07 14.45
CA ILE A 111 -16.95 -4.91 15.15
C ILE A 111 -15.66 -4.95 14.32
N ALA A 112 -15.78 -5.18 13.01
CA ALA A 112 -14.65 -5.19 12.08
C ALA A 112 -13.92 -3.85 12.08
N PHE A 113 -14.64 -2.73 12.09
CA PHE A 113 -14.06 -1.40 12.18
C PHE A 113 -13.27 -1.19 13.48
N VAL A 114 -13.86 -1.54 14.63
CA VAL A 114 -13.21 -1.36 15.94
C VAL A 114 -11.99 -2.27 16.09
N VAL A 115 -12.11 -3.54 15.74
CA VAL A 115 -10.99 -4.51 15.80
C VAL A 115 -9.90 -4.13 14.80
N GLY A 116 -10.28 -3.69 13.61
CA GLY A 116 -9.37 -3.12 12.63
C GLY A 116 -8.61 -1.93 13.20
N LEU A 117 -9.29 -0.98 13.85
CA LEU A 117 -8.65 0.19 14.45
C LEU A 117 -7.68 -0.17 15.58
N ILE A 118 -8.06 -1.12 16.44
CA ILE A 118 -7.18 -1.63 17.50
C ILE A 118 -5.93 -2.26 16.89
N SER A 119 -6.12 -3.14 15.90
CA SER A 119 -5.03 -3.80 15.18
C SER A 119 -4.13 -2.78 14.45
N ALA A 120 -4.70 -1.73 13.88
CA ALA A 120 -3.96 -0.62 13.26
C ALA A 120 -3.03 0.06 14.26
N ILE A 121 -3.53 0.39 15.45
CA ILE A 121 -2.75 1.03 16.51
C ILE A 121 -1.62 0.11 16.99
N ILE A 122 -1.91 -1.18 17.16
CA ILE A 122 -0.90 -2.18 17.57
C ILE A 122 0.22 -2.28 16.54
N VAL A 123 -0.12 -2.48 15.26
CA VAL A 123 0.88 -2.64 14.19
C VAL A 123 1.68 -1.36 13.95
N ALA A 124 1.02 -0.20 14.01
CA ALA A 124 1.71 1.08 13.96
C ALA A 124 2.67 1.25 15.14
N GLY A 125 2.23 0.98 16.38
CA GLY A 125 3.05 1.06 17.58
C GLY A 125 4.27 0.15 17.51
N ILE A 126 4.09 -1.12 17.13
CA ILE A 126 5.18 -2.09 16.95
C ILE A 126 6.18 -1.60 15.91
N THR A 127 5.69 -1.10 14.76
CA THR A 127 6.55 -0.60 13.68
C THR A 127 7.44 0.55 14.15
N LEU A 128 6.89 1.45 14.96
CA LEU A 128 7.59 2.62 15.45
C LEU A 128 8.58 2.28 16.58
N VAL A 129 8.18 1.43 17.53
CA VAL A 129 9.04 1.01 18.66
C VAL A 129 10.21 0.16 18.19
N LEU A 130 10.00 -0.75 17.24
CA LEU A 130 11.04 -1.62 16.70
C LEU A 130 11.86 -0.99 15.57
N ASN A 131 11.61 0.27 15.24
CA ASN A 131 12.25 0.99 14.13
C ASN A 131 12.20 0.24 12.78
N LEU A 132 11.04 -0.38 12.50
CA LEU A 132 10.81 -1.15 11.27
C LEU A 132 10.42 -0.28 10.08
N GLN A 133 10.47 1.07 10.20
CA GLN A 133 9.94 1.99 9.20
C GLN A 133 10.53 1.70 7.81
N LYS A 134 11.85 1.53 7.72
CA LYS A 134 12.53 1.20 6.46
C LYS A 134 12.01 -0.09 5.84
N TRP A 135 11.85 -1.13 6.64
CA TRP A 135 11.44 -2.46 6.17
C TRP A 135 9.97 -2.51 5.78
N VAL A 136 9.09 -1.82 6.51
CA VAL A 136 7.68 -1.70 6.16
C VAL A 136 7.52 -1.04 4.79
N ILE A 137 8.27 0.03 4.52
CA ILE A 137 8.25 0.73 3.24
C ILE A 137 8.71 -0.17 2.10
N ILE A 138 9.85 -0.84 2.29
CA ILE A 138 10.42 -1.74 1.28
C ILE A 138 9.43 -2.87 0.99
N ALA A 139 8.86 -3.49 2.02
CA ALA A 139 7.90 -4.58 1.85
C ALA A 139 6.66 -4.13 1.06
N ILE A 140 6.01 -3.04 1.47
CA ILE A 140 4.78 -2.57 0.81
C ILE A 140 5.01 -2.19 -0.63
N THR A 141 6.08 -1.45 -0.90
CA THR A 141 6.38 -0.99 -2.27
C THR A 141 6.81 -2.14 -3.17
N ALA A 142 7.53 -3.14 -2.65
CA ALA A 142 7.86 -4.35 -3.39
C ALA A 142 6.61 -5.22 -3.68
N LEU A 143 5.72 -5.38 -2.71
CA LEU A 143 4.44 -6.10 -2.90
C LEU A 143 3.55 -5.38 -3.91
N GLY A 144 3.38 -4.05 -3.77
CA GLY A 144 2.60 -3.23 -4.69
C GLY A 144 3.19 -3.20 -6.10
N GLY A 145 4.52 -3.08 -6.21
CA GLY A 145 5.23 -3.11 -7.50
C GLY A 145 5.11 -4.47 -8.19
N SER A 146 5.25 -5.56 -7.44
CA SER A 146 5.06 -6.93 -7.95
C SER A 146 3.64 -7.14 -8.46
N THR A 147 2.64 -6.68 -7.71
CA THR A 147 1.24 -6.70 -8.13
C THR A 147 1.04 -5.96 -9.45
N ALA A 148 1.53 -4.72 -9.56
CA ALA A 148 1.36 -3.91 -10.77
C ALA A 148 2.04 -4.54 -12.01
N ILE A 149 3.21 -5.15 -11.83
CA ILE A 149 3.89 -5.90 -12.90
C ILE A 149 3.05 -7.10 -13.35
N LEU A 150 2.52 -7.87 -12.40
CA LEU A 150 1.67 -9.02 -12.74
C LEU A 150 0.37 -8.62 -13.43
N THR A 151 -0.31 -7.61 -12.90
CA THR A 151 -1.52 -7.05 -13.51
C THR A 151 -1.22 -6.58 -14.94
N SER A 152 -0.08 -5.93 -15.18
CA SER A 152 0.35 -5.53 -16.53
C SER A 152 0.49 -6.72 -17.48
N ILE A 153 1.20 -7.77 -17.06
CA ILE A 153 1.42 -8.98 -17.87
C ILE A 153 0.08 -9.62 -18.22
N LEU A 154 -0.78 -9.80 -17.23
CA LEU A 154 -2.06 -10.48 -17.41
C LEU A 154 -3.05 -9.67 -18.26
N LEU A 155 -3.07 -8.35 -18.11
CA LEU A 155 -3.82 -7.45 -19.00
C LEU A 155 -3.35 -7.58 -20.45
N PHE A 156 -2.03 -7.56 -20.67
CA PHE A 156 -1.47 -7.62 -22.02
C PHE A 156 -1.81 -8.92 -22.75
N PHE A 157 -1.81 -10.05 -22.03
CA PHE A 157 -2.19 -11.36 -22.56
C PHE A 157 -3.71 -11.61 -22.57
N GLY A 158 -4.53 -10.63 -22.19
CA GLY A 158 -5.99 -10.74 -22.18
C GLY A 158 -6.52 -11.75 -21.16
N ARG A 159 -5.76 -12.01 -20.08
CA ARG A 159 -6.18 -12.86 -18.96
C ARG A 159 -7.04 -12.11 -17.94
N ILE A 160 -6.93 -10.79 -17.93
CA ILE A 160 -7.71 -9.87 -17.09
C ILE A 160 -8.26 -8.78 -18.02
N GLU A 161 -9.52 -8.39 -17.82
CA GLU A 161 -10.11 -7.29 -18.57
C GLU A 161 -9.88 -5.95 -17.85
N LEU A 162 -9.86 -4.84 -18.59
CA LEU A 162 -9.71 -3.50 -17.98
C LEU A 162 -10.85 -3.17 -17.00
N THR A 163 -12.01 -3.77 -17.20
CA THR A 163 -13.20 -3.68 -16.34
C THR A 163 -12.98 -4.33 -14.97
N ASP A 164 -12.13 -5.35 -14.89
CA ASP A 164 -11.86 -6.10 -13.64
C ASP A 164 -10.86 -5.38 -12.72
N LEU A 165 -10.12 -4.40 -13.24
CA LEU A 165 -9.18 -3.60 -12.45
C LEU A 165 -9.86 -2.76 -11.37
N GLY A 166 -11.15 -2.48 -11.54
CA GLY A 166 -11.93 -1.67 -10.59
C GLY A 166 -12.37 -2.42 -9.33
N THR A 167 -12.37 -3.76 -9.34
CA THR A 167 -12.95 -4.58 -8.26
C THR A 167 -11.88 -5.26 -7.41
N ASN A 168 -10.90 -5.94 -8.02
CA ASN A 168 -9.75 -6.49 -7.31
C ASN A 168 -8.63 -6.88 -8.29
N PRO A 169 -7.48 -6.19 -8.33
CA PRO A 169 -6.43 -6.46 -9.32
C PRO A 169 -5.59 -7.71 -9.02
N VAL A 170 -5.73 -8.32 -7.82
CA VAL A 170 -4.90 -9.45 -7.35
C VAL A 170 -5.70 -10.75 -7.27
N GLN A 171 -6.98 -10.68 -6.89
CA GLN A 171 -7.81 -11.87 -6.74
C GLN A 171 -7.92 -12.69 -8.05
N PRO A 172 -8.10 -12.10 -9.25
CA PRO A 172 -8.12 -12.84 -10.51
C PRO A 172 -6.77 -13.50 -10.81
N VAL A 173 -5.65 -12.85 -10.44
CA VAL A 173 -4.29 -13.33 -10.63
C VAL A 173 -4.03 -14.62 -9.84
N ILE A 174 -4.47 -14.65 -8.59
CA ILE A 174 -4.28 -15.78 -7.68
C ILE A 174 -5.24 -16.93 -8.03
N GLN A 175 -6.44 -16.62 -8.53
CA GLN A 175 -7.44 -17.62 -8.92
C GLN A 175 -7.16 -18.29 -10.26
N ASP A 176 -6.40 -17.64 -11.17
CA ASP A 176 -6.03 -18.24 -12.47
C ASP A 176 -5.06 -19.42 -12.30
N SER A 177 -4.02 -19.29 -11.47
CA SER A 177 -3.09 -20.39 -11.16
C SER A 177 -2.22 -20.12 -9.93
N TRP A 178 -1.97 -21.16 -9.13
CA TRP A 178 -1.01 -21.11 -8.01
C TRP A 178 0.41 -20.69 -8.45
N PHE A 179 0.74 -20.88 -9.73
CA PHE A 179 2.01 -20.45 -10.32
C PHE A 179 2.18 -18.93 -10.27
N TRP A 180 1.11 -18.17 -10.54
CA TRP A 180 1.15 -16.70 -10.50
C TRP A 180 1.35 -16.17 -9.09
N PHE A 181 0.82 -16.87 -8.09
CA PHE A 181 1.09 -16.56 -6.68
C PHE A 181 2.58 -16.74 -6.34
N ILE A 182 3.20 -17.85 -6.75
CA ILE A 182 4.64 -18.07 -6.54
C ILE A 182 5.46 -16.99 -7.25
N PHE A 183 5.10 -16.66 -8.49
CA PHE A 183 5.80 -15.63 -9.26
C PHE A 183 5.67 -14.24 -8.62
N TRP A 184 4.51 -13.91 -8.07
CA TRP A 184 4.29 -12.69 -7.29
C TRP A 184 5.23 -12.63 -6.07
N VAL A 185 5.28 -13.71 -5.28
CA VAL A 185 6.16 -13.79 -4.09
C VAL A 185 7.63 -13.65 -4.48
N LEU A 186 8.06 -14.33 -5.55
CA LEU A 186 9.44 -14.23 -6.05
C LEU A 186 9.79 -12.81 -6.50
N LEU A 187 8.92 -12.16 -7.27
CA LEU A 187 9.13 -10.77 -7.68
C LEU A 187 9.19 -9.82 -6.49
N ALA A 188 8.30 -9.97 -5.51
CA ALA A 188 8.33 -9.18 -4.29
C ALA A 188 9.64 -9.39 -3.51
N ALA A 189 10.12 -10.64 -3.39
CA ALA A 189 11.39 -10.94 -2.74
C ALA A 189 12.59 -10.30 -3.47
N ILE A 190 12.60 -10.32 -4.81
CA ILE A 190 13.61 -9.64 -5.62
C ILE A 190 13.56 -8.13 -5.38
N GLY A 191 12.35 -7.54 -5.37
CA GLY A 191 12.16 -6.12 -5.08
C GLY A 191 12.68 -5.72 -3.70
N ILE A 192 12.38 -6.52 -2.68
CA ILE A 192 12.87 -6.31 -1.30
C ILE A 192 14.40 -6.33 -1.28
N ALA A 193 15.03 -7.34 -1.89
CA ALA A 193 16.49 -7.45 -1.93
C ALA A 193 17.14 -6.27 -2.69
N ALA A 194 16.58 -5.89 -3.84
CA ALA A 194 17.09 -4.78 -4.65
C ALA A 194 16.97 -3.43 -3.91
N GLN A 195 15.84 -3.15 -3.29
CA GLN A 195 15.65 -1.93 -2.51
C GLN A 195 16.52 -1.91 -1.25
N ALA A 196 16.68 -3.05 -0.57
CA ALA A 196 17.54 -3.16 0.61
C ALA A 196 19.01 -2.91 0.27
N ALA A 197 19.49 -3.40 -0.88
CA ALA A 197 20.87 -3.22 -1.35
C ALA A 197 21.16 -1.77 -1.77
N THR A 198 20.22 -1.14 -2.49
CA THR A 198 20.39 0.23 -3.02
C THR A 198 20.16 1.36 -2.01
N THR A 199 19.72 0.99 -0.80
CA THR A 199 19.39 1.90 0.32
C THR A 199 20.30 1.67 1.54
N GLN A 200 21.46 1.01 1.36
CA GLN A 200 22.49 0.96 2.41
C GLN A 200 23.18 2.32 2.50
N ALA A 201 23.33 2.86 3.71
CA ALA A 201 24.13 4.05 3.94
C ALA A 201 25.60 3.64 3.84
N TYR A 202 26.30 4.11 2.80
CA TYR A 202 27.74 3.95 2.72
C TYR A 202 28.37 4.79 3.84
N VAL A 203 28.91 4.13 4.86
CA VAL A 203 29.82 4.79 5.80
C VAL A 203 31.08 5.08 5.00
N LEU A 204 31.30 6.35 4.67
CA LEU A 204 32.58 6.80 4.16
C LEU A 204 33.58 6.61 5.30
N GLU A 205 34.39 5.55 5.22
CA GLU A 205 35.56 5.41 6.07
C GLU A 205 36.40 6.67 5.84
N ALA A 206 36.59 7.48 6.87
CA ALA A 206 37.42 8.67 6.77
C ALA A 206 38.79 8.21 6.25
N PRO A 207 39.38 8.86 5.23
CA PRO A 207 40.70 8.49 4.76
C PRO A 207 41.61 8.51 5.97
N ASP A 208 42.27 7.38 6.25
CA ASP A 208 43.20 7.24 7.35
C ASP A 208 44.15 8.43 7.25
N SER A 209 43.99 9.42 8.14
CA SER A 209 44.79 10.62 8.09
C SER A 209 46.16 10.20 8.60
N GLY A 210 46.96 9.64 7.69
CA GLY A 210 48.35 9.24 7.88
C GLY A 210 49.22 10.46 8.19
N ARG A 211 48.95 11.12 9.31
CA ARG A 211 49.86 12.07 9.94
C ARG A 211 50.84 11.25 10.75
N ALA A 212 51.82 10.70 10.03
CA ALA A 212 53.12 10.41 10.57
C ALA A 212 53.93 11.71 10.56
N TRP A 213 53.66 12.59 11.53
CA TRP A 213 54.59 13.58 12.07
C TRP A 213 53.97 14.25 13.30
#